data_AF-A0A7V7TXC0-F1
#
_entry.id   AF-A0A7V7TXC0-F1
#
_cell.length_a   1.000
_cell.length_b   1.000
_cell.length_c   1.000
_cell.angle_alpha   90.00
_cell.angle_beta   90.00
_cell.angle_gamma   90.00
#
_symmetry.space_group_name_H-M   'P 1'
#
loop_
_entity.id
_entity.type
_entity.pdbx_description
1 polymer ?
#
loop_
_entity_poly.entity_id
_entity_poly.type
_entity_poly.pdbx_seq_one_letter_code
_entity_poly.pdbx_strand_id
1 'polypeptide(L)'
;MPPAGHGPSTSASRCRRPRTGTARSSSGSSRSPSPPSSPPKSAPPHRIRSRDLVHETCRRHAIMIGYAPDRRNAWTVGVAASFALFFGFLVVMAMFHRSATVYGTEIVDLAAVHGDQCERPASQGWLAEAQNTLSNVAYALAGALILLRGRSWAAMLLGGNLAILAIMSGLYHATLAYDLQILDIIWVYAALLSLSVYAAFVQTRTPSFIWLPWWTWLAFGLVWIATAIAVMLAGYGFLSVTGMALLTAFMAVATLLAFVSRDFDWLGWVVGGLLAVAIPFFGYMIRKPLKWDSDAVFAILAVLLVLQMLMVFVANRPLGGKLVWELLIIGGALGLGLLFRLSDGYAKGGGSVAEKWMCAPDSPFQPHAWWHVLSAAALLLSYDLLAQVNRRNRASGDLPAVLADPEPEKA
;
A
#
# COMPACT_ATOMS: atom_id res chain seq x y z
N MET A 1 19.73 -36.11 -53.21
CA MET A 1 20.12 -36.67 -51.89
C MET A 1 21.35 -35.91 -51.42
N PRO A 2 21.45 -35.37 -50.19
CA PRO A 2 20.47 -34.95 -49.17
C PRO A 2 20.40 -33.38 -49.02
N PRO A 3 19.61 -32.79 -48.09
CA PRO A 3 18.85 -31.55 -48.33
C PRO A 3 19.20 -30.30 -47.49
N ALA A 4 18.55 -29.21 -47.91
CA ALA A 4 18.13 -27.94 -47.28
C ALA A 4 18.36 -27.70 -45.77
N GLY A 5 18.91 -26.52 -45.46
CA GLY A 5 18.88 -25.88 -44.14
C GLY A 5 17.79 -24.81 -44.05
N HIS A 6 16.89 -24.97 -43.08
CA HIS A 6 15.77 -24.09 -42.77
C HIS A 6 16.21 -22.75 -42.17
N GLY A 7 15.64 -21.65 -42.69
CA GLY A 7 15.61 -20.36 -42.00
C GLY A 7 14.50 -20.33 -40.91
N PRO A 8 14.65 -19.54 -39.85
CA PRO A 8 13.65 -19.44 -38.80
C PRO A 8 12.45 -18.60 -39.27
N SER A 9 11.31 -19.24 -39.50
CA SER A 9 10.03 -18.56 -39.69
C SER A 9 9.48 -18.10 -38.34
N THR A 10 9.53 -16.80 -38.07
CA THR A 10 8.81 -16.16 -36.98
C THR A 10 7.32 -16.14 -37.30
N SER A 11 6.59 -17.18 -36.89
CA SER A 11 5.13 -17.23 -36.96
C SER A 11 4.53 -16.46 -35.78
N ALA A 12 4.24 -15.18 -36.00
CA ALA A 12 3.33 -14.42 -35.14
C ALA A 12 1.90 -14.95 -35.32
N SER A 13 1.45 -15.80 -34.40
CA SER A 13 0.07 -16.30 -34.37
C SER A 13 -0.90 -15.16 -34.01
N ARG A 14 -1.53 -14.57 -35.03
CA ARG A 14 -2.66 -13.65 -34.88
C ARG A 14 -3.85 -14.38 -34.24
N CYS A 15 -4.22 -13.99 -33.02
CA CYS A 15 -5.53 -14.29 -32.44
C CYS A 15 -6.64 -13.61 -33.27
N ARG A 16 -7.29 -14.37 -34.16
CA ARG A 16 -8.50 -13.93 -34.87
C ARG A 16 -9.69 -13.96 -33.89
N ARG A 17 -10.32 -12.80 -33.69
CA ARG A 17 -11.64 -12.69 -33.03
C ARG A 17 -12.69 -13.47 -33.84
N PRO A 18 -13.62 -14.22 -33.20
CA PRO A 18 -14.77 -14.76 -33.90
C PRO A 18 -15.77 -13.64 -34.22
N ARG A 19 -16.23 -13.60 -35.47
CA ARG A 19 -17.39 -12.85 -35.94
C ARG A 19 -18.63 -13.24 -35.13
N THR A 20 -19.35 -12.25 -34.63
CA THR A 20 -20.67 -12.38 -34.03
C THR A 20 -21.69 -12.80 -35.09
N GLY A 21 -22.20 -14.03 -34.98
CA GLY A 21 -23.33 -14.50 -35.76
C GLY A 21 -24.64 -14.00 -35.15
N THR A 22 -25.37 -13.19 -35.91
CA THR A 22 -26.76 -12.81 -35.68
C THR A 22 -27.67 -14.05 -35.78
N ALA A 23 -28.39 -14.40 -34.71
CA ALA A 23 -29.46 -15.38 -34.76
C ALA A 23 -30.82 -14.68 -34.59
N ARG A 24 -31.67 -14.94 -35.60
CA ARG A 24 -33.00 -14.41 -35.85
C ARG A 24 -34.06 -15.19 -35.07
N SER A 25 -35.20 -14.53 -34.91
CA SER A 25 -36.50 -14.93 -34.32
C SER A 25 -37.10 -16.27 -34.77
N SER A 26 -37.89 -16.88 -33.87
CA SER A 26 -39.18 -17.50 -34.24
C SER A 26 -40.14 -17.61 -33.05
N SER A 27 -41.40 -17.31 -33.34
CA SER A 27 -42.61 -17.20 -32.51
C SER A 27 -43.44 -18.50 -32.41
N GLY A 28 -44.37 -18.54 -31.45
CA GLY A 28 -45.54 -19.45 -31.37
C GLY A 28 -45.34 -20.67 -30.45
N SER A 29 -46.31 -21.28 -29.77
CA SER A 29 -47.76 -21.09 -29.57
C SER A 29 -48.17 -22.10 -28.47
N SER A 30 -49.28 -21.83 -27.79
CA SER A 30 -49.93 -22.54 -26.67
C SER A 30 -50.35 -24.00 -26.90
N ARG A 31 -50.29 -24.87 -25.86
CA ARG A 31 -51.43 -25.68 -25.32
C ARG A 31 -51.05 -26.64 -24.16
N SER A 32 -52.08 -26.91 -23.36
CA SER A 32 -52.24 -27.49 -22.00
C SER A 32 -51.85 -28.99 -21.77
N PRO A 33 -51.93 -29.51 -20.52
CA PRO A 33 -51.17 -30.67 -20.03
C PRO A 33 -51.96 -32.00 -19.91
N SER A 34 -51.24 -33.13 -19.86
CA SER A 34 -51.66 -34.40 -19.23
C SER A 34 -50.43 -35.31 -18.93
N PRO A 35 -50.41 -36.12 -17.84
CA PRO A 35 -49.25 -36.88 -17.35
C PRO A 35 -49.41 -38.41 -17.58
N PRO A 36 -48.62 -39.32 -16.95
CA PRO A 36 -47.28 -39.74 -17.39
C PRO A 36 -47.17 -41.27 -17.58
N SER A 37 -46.17 -41.75 -18.33
CA SER A 37 -45.50 -43.05 -18.08
C SER A 37 -44.46 -43.39 -19.15
N SER A 38 -43.18 -43.20 -18.86
CA SER A 38 -42.09 -44.00 -19.44
C SER A 38 -40.80 -43.84 -18.62
N PRO A 39 -39.97 -44.89 -18.50
CA PRO A 39 -38.74 -44.87 -17.71
C PRO A 39 -37.64 -44.03 -18.40
N PRO A 40 -36.69 -43.45 -17.65
CA PRO A 40 -35.69 -42.54 -18.19
C PRO A 40 -34.67 -43.29 -19.06
N LYS A 41 -34.58 -42.85 -20.32
CA LYS A 41 -33.46 -43.14 -21.22
C LYS A 41 -32.18 -42.51 -20.66
N SER A 42 -31.10 -43.26 -20.80
CA SER A 42 -29.71 -42.92 -20.47
C SER A 42 -29.34 -41.48 -20.80
N ALA A 43 -28.72 -40.80 -19.82
CA ALA A 43 -28.18 -39.46 -19.96
C ALA A 43 -27.06 -39.43 -21.01
N PRO A 44 -26.99 -38.39 -21.85
CA PRO A 44 -25.90 -38.22 -22.81
C PRO A 44 -24.60 -37.86 -22.05
N PRO A 45 -23.43 -38.27 -22.56
CA PRO A 45 -22.15 -37.93 -21.95
C PRO A 45 -21.96 -36.40 -21.96
N HIS A 46 -21.61 -35.85 -20.80
CA HIS A 46 -21.23 -34.46 -20.63
C HIS A 46 -20.14 -34.08 -21.64
N ARG A 47 -20.55 -33.36 -22.69
CA ARG A 47 -19.64 -32.74 -23.66
C ARG A 47 -18.95 -31.57 -22.97
N ILE A 48 -17.84 -31.85 -22.30
CA ILE A 48 -16.93 -30.82 -21.77
C ILE A 48 -16.60 -29.88 -22.94
N ARG A 49 -17.07 -28.63 -22.85
CA ARG A 49 -16.81 -27.61 -23.87
C ARG A 49 -15.31 -27.35 -23.89
N SER A 50 -14.64 -27.83 -24.93
CA SER A 50 -13.24 -27.54 -25.25
C SER A 50 -12.92 -26.04 -25.43
N ARG A 51 -13.91 -25.15 -25.36
CA ARG A 51 -13.73 -23.70 -25.39
C ARG A 51 -13.10 -23.13 -24.11
N ASP A 52 -13.28 -23.79 -22.97
CA ASP A 52 -12.76 -23.25 -21.69
C ASP A 52 -11.26 -23.51 -21.54
N LEU A 53 -10.75 -24.62 -22.09
CA LEU A 53 -9.32 -24.98 -22.06
C LEU A 53 -8.42 -24.04 -22.90
N VAL A 54 -8.95 -23.45 -23.98
CA VAL A 54 -8.16 -22.58 -24.87
C VAL A 54 -8.00 -21.16 -24.30
N HIS A 55 -8.96 -20.72 -23.47
CA HIS A 55 -8.84 -19.42 -22.80
C HIS A 55 -7.85 -19.43 -21.63
N GLU A 56 -7.63 -20.60 -21.02
CA GLU A 56 -6.78 -20.74 -19.85
C GLU A 56 -5.28 -20.82 -20.21
N THR A 57 -4.96 -21.29 -21.42
CA THR A 57 -3.57 -21.40 -21.90
C THR A 57 -2.98 -20.07 -22.38
N CYS A 58 -3.80 -19.14 -22.86
CA CYS A 58 -3.32 -17.85 -23.37
C CYS A 58 -3.04 -16.80 -22.27
N ARG A 59 -3.46 -17.07 -21.01
CA ARG A 59 -3.28 -16.15 -19.87
C ARG A 59 -1.96 -16.40 -19.09
N ARG A 60 -1.17 -17.41 -19.47
CA ARG A 60 0.05 -17.83 -18.74
C ARG A 60 1.36 -17.17 -19.17
N HIS A 61 1.34 -16.20 -20.08
CA HIS A 61 2.58 -15.60 -20.63
C HIS A 61 2.85 -14.14 -20.21
N ALA A 62 2.22 -13.65 -19.13
CA ALA A 62 2.64 -12.41 -18.50
C ALA A 62 3.81 -12.71 -17.54
N ILE A 63 4.96 -12.09 -17.84
CA ILE A 63 6.25 -12.09 -17.12
C ILE A 63 6.18 -12.70 -15.71
N MET A 64 6.76 -13.90 -15.58
CA MET A 64 6.88 -14.63 -14.32
C MET A 64 7.83 -13.91 -13.35
N ILE A 65 7.27 -13.21 -12.37
CA ILE A 65 7.78 -13.27 -10.99
C ILE A 65 6.99 -14.43 -10.36
N GLY A 66 7.48 -15.66 -10.60
CA GLY A 66 6.67 -16.88 -10.58
C GLY A 66 6.52 -17.58 -9.23
N TYR A 67 7.22 -17.13 -8.20
CA TYR A 67 7.11 -17.72 -6.86
C TYR A 67 6.20 -16.87 -5.98
N ALA A 68 4.99 -17.37 -5.71
CA ALA A 68 4.14 -16.83 -4.66
C ALA A 68 4.04 -17.87 -3.56
N PRO A 69 4.85 -17.75 -2.49
CA PRO A 69 4.78 -18.69 -1.39
C PRO A 69 3.37 -18.69 -0.80
N ASP A 70 2.94 -19.84 -0.29
CA ASP A 70 1.78 -19.88 0.60
C ASP A 70 1.98 -18.94 1.79
N ARG A 71 0.91 -18.62 2.52
CA ARG A 71 0.98 -17.65 3.61
C ARG A 71 2.05 -18.01 4.64
N ARG A 72 2.16 -19.28 5.04
CA ARG A 72 3.13 -19.70 6.07
C ARG A 72 4.56 -19.50 5.56
N ASN A 73 4.84 -19.95 4.33
CA ASN A 73 6.14 -19.78 3.70
C ASN A 73 6.47 -18.30 3.46
N ALA A 74 5.48 -17.47 3.10
CA ALA A 74 5.66 -16.03 2.94
C ALA A 74 6.08 -15.36 4.26
N TRP A 75 5.49 -15.77 5.38
CA TRP A 75 5.90 -15.32 6.70
C TRP A 75 7.30 -15.80 7.08
N THR A 76 7.61 -17.08 6.87
CA THR A 76 8.94 -17.62 7.16
C THR A 76 10.02 -16.91 6.35
N VAL A 77 9.83 -16.78 5.04
CA VAL A 77 10.77 -16.09 4.15
C VAL A 77 10.79 -14.58 4.43
N GLY A 78 9.63 -13.97 4.65
CA GLY A 78 9.50 -12.54 4.95
C GLY A 78 10.23 -12.16 6.22
N VAL A 79 9.99 -12.87 7.33
CA VAL A 79 10.72 -12.64 8.59
C VAL A 79 12.22 -12.85 8.39
N ALA A 80 12.63 -13.95 7.77
CA ALA A 80 14.05 -14.22 7.55
C ALA A 80 14.71 -13.14 6.68
N ALA A 81 14.09 -12.75 5.58
CA ALA A 81 14.60 -11.74 4.65
C ALA A 81 14.63 -10.35 5.32
N SER A 82 13.59 -9.95 6.03
CA SER A 82 13.54 -8.65 6.71
C SER A 82 14.59 -8.54 7.79
N PHE A 83 14.79 -9.58 8.62
CA PHE A 83 15.85 -9.59 9.61
C PHE A 83 17.23 -9.61 8.94
N ALA A 84 17.46 -10.48 7.94
CA ALA A 84 18.75 -10.57 7.27
C ALA A 84 19.13 -9.26 6.56
N LEU A 85 18.20 -8.64 5.84
CA LEU A 85 18.42 -7.37 5.15
C LEU A 85 18.62 -6.24 6.15
N PHE A 86 17.76 -6.12 7.16
CA PHE A 86 17.81 -5.02 8.11
C PHE A 86 19.07 -5.10 8.99
N PHE A 87 19.38 -6.26 9.58
CA PHE A 87 20.58 -6.42 10.41
C PHE A 87 21.85 -6.45 9.57
N GLY A 88 21.84 -7.02 8.36
CA GLY A 88 22.96 -6.90 7.42
C GLY A 88 23.25 -5.44 7.09
N PHE A 89 22.21 -4.65 6.87
CA PHE A 89 22.30 -3.20 6.70
C PHE A 89 22.86 -2.50 7.95
N LEU A 90 22.40 -2.85 9.16
CA LEU A 90 22.96 -2.28 10.40
C LEU A 90 24.44 -2.63 10.61
N VAL A 91 24.87 -3.84 10.24
CA VAL A 91 26.28 -4.24 10.30
C VAL A 91 27.10 -3.37 9.34
N VAL A 92 26.63 -3.18 8.11
CA VAL A 92 27.28 -2.28 7.14
C VAL A 92 27.37 -0.87 7.71
N MET A 93 26.29 -0.35 8.28
CA MET A 93 26.30 0.96 8.93
C MET A 93 27.29 1.05 10.08
N ALA A 94 27.35 0.05 10.96
CA ALA A 94 28.30 0.00 12.05
C ALA A 94 29.77 0.02 11.56
N MET A 95 30.05 -0.57 10.39
CA MET A 95 31.39 -0.51 9.79
C MET A 95 31.76 0.89 9.29
N PHE A 96 30.78 1.65 8.80
CA PHE A 96 30.99 2.99 8.23
C PHE A 96 30.76 4.13 9.24
N HIS A 97 30.01 3.89 10.30
CA HIS A 97 29.73 4.89 11.34
C HIS A 97 30.93 5.02 12.28
N ARG A 98 31.89 5.86 11.87
CA ARG A 98 32.95 6.35 12.75
C ARG A 98 32.62 7.75 13.22
N SER A 99 32.06 7.89 14.42
CA SER A 99 32.42 8.99 15.34
C SER A 99 31.56 9.01 16.59
N ALA A 100 32.23 9.29 17.71
CA ALA A 100 31.67 9.66 18.99
C ALA A 100 30.95 11.01 18.88
N THR A 101 29.72 11.03 18.38
CA THR A 101 28.85 12.20 18.51
C THR A 101 28.42 12.28 19.97
N VAL A 102 28.94 13.28 20.69
CA VAL A 102 28.52 13.51 22.08
C VAL A 102 27.24 14.31 22.04
N TYR A 103 26.13 13.66 22.37
CA TYR A 103 24.84 14.32 22.53
C TYR A 103 24.76 14.95 23.92
N GLY A 104 24.20 16.15 24.01
CA GLY A 104 23.92 16.78 25.31
C GLY A 104 22.90 15.97 26.11
N THR A 105 23.00 16.02 27.43
CA THR A 105 22.13 15.25 28.34
C THR A 105 20.93 16.05 28.83
N GLU A 106 20.96 17.37 28.64
CA GLU A 106 19.90 18.28 29.06
C GLU A 106 18.73 18.26 28.06
N ILE A 107 17.51 18.49 28.55
CA ILE A 107 16.28 18.50 27.74
C ILE A 107 16.39 19.47 26.56
N VAL A 108 17.03 20.63 26.76
CA VAL A 108 17.20 21.64 25.71
C VAL A 108 18.09 21.12 24.59
N ASP A 109 19.16 20.38 24.92
CA ASP A 109 20.08 19.81 23.94
C ASP A 109 19.42 18.65 23.19
N LEU A 110 18.71 17.77 23.90
CA LEU A 110 17.97 16.66 23.30
C LEU A 110 16.92 17.18 22.31
N ALA A 111 16.11 18.17 22.72
CA ALA A 111 15.11 18.79 21.86
C ALA A 111 15.69 19.61 20.69
N ALA A 112 16.98 19.96 20.72
CA ALA A 112 17.68 20.59 19.60
C ALA A 112 18.09 19.56 18.54
N VAL A 113 18.42 18.34 18.95
CA VAL A 113 18.80 17.24 18.05
C VAL A 113 17.56 16.59 17.44
N HIS A 114 16.54 16.31 18.26
CA HIS A 114 15.30 15.68 17.82
C HIS A 114 14.10 16.16 18.65
N GLY A 115 13.06 16.70 17.99
CA GLY A 115 11.93 17.35 18.68
C GLY A 115 10.69 16.48 18.85
N ASP A 116 10.51 15.49 18.00
CA ASP A 116 9.30 14.66 17.86
C ASP A 116 9.46 13.22 18.38
N GLN A 117 10.62 12.91 18.94
CA GLN A 117 10.95 11.63 19.54
C GLN A 117 11.72 11.86 20.85
N CYS A 118 11.59 10.93 21.79
CA CYS A 118 12.12 11.12 23.14
C CYS A 118 13.32 10.21 23.50
N GLU A 119 13.55 9.12 22.76
CA GLU A 119 14.61 8.16 23.10
C GLU A 119 15.96 8.87 23.27
N ARG A 120 16.62 8.68 24.43
CA ARG A 120 17.90 9.32 24.68
C ARG A 120 18.96 8.78 23.71
N PRO A 121 19.65 9.64 22.94
CA PRO A 121 20.73 9.20 22.08
C PRO A 121 21.92 8.67 22.89
N ALA A 122 22.44 7.51 22.51
CA ALA A 122 23.68 6.99 23.07
C ALA A 122 24.87 7.85 22.61
N SER A 123 25.62 8.39 23.57
CA SER A 123 26.84 9.17 23.31
C SER A 123 28.03 8.30 22.85
N GLN A 124 27.93 6.99 23.03
CA GLN A 124 28.90 5.99 22.59
C GLN A 124 28.16 4.75 22.08
N GLY A 125 28.50 4.29 20.87
CA GLY A 125 27.89 3.10 20.28
C GLY A 125 27.78 3.20 18.77
N TRP A 126 27.15 2.18 18.16
CA TRP A 126 26.89 2.12 16.72
C TRP A 126 25.51 2.65 16.33
N LEU A 127 24.62 2.84 17.32
CA LEU A 127 23.24 3.31 17.15
C LEU A 127 22.99 4.44 18.14
N ALA A 128 22.54 5.59 17.65
CA ALA A 128 22.12 6.70 18.50
C ALA A 128 20.85 6.32 19.28
N GLU A 129 19.78 5.91 18.59
CA GLU A 129 18.51 5.53 19.21
C GLU A 129 18.19 4.06 18.90
N ALA A 130 18.47 3.15 19.84
CA ALA A 130 18.39 1.72 19.60
C ALA A 130 16.95 1.25 19.35
N GLN A 131 15.97 1.69 20.13
CA GLN A 131 14.57 1.24 20.01
C GLN A 131 13.92 1.81 18.74
N ASN A 132 14.12 3.10 18.46
CA ASN A 132 13.64 3.75 17.24
C ASN A 132 14.32 3.18 16.00
N THR A 133 15.60 2.84 16.07
CA THR A 133 16.27 2.13 14.97
C THR A 133 15.68 0.74 14.78
N LEU A 134 15.66 -0.11 15.81
CA LEU A 134 15.28 -1.53 15.67
C LEU A 134 13.81 -1.73 15.31
N SER A 135 12.92 -0.85 15.77
CA SER A 135 11.49 -0.91 15.43
C SER A 135 11.20 -0.75 13.93
N ASN A 136 12.13 -0.19 13.14
CA ASN A 136 12.01 -0.11 11.68
C ASN A 136 12.02 -1.46 10.97
N VAL A 137 12.44 -2.54 11.64
CA VAL A 137 12.25 -3.92 11.13
C VAL A 137 10.78 -4.22 10.83
N ALA A 138 9.83 -3.55 11.50
CA ALA A 138 8.41 -3.70 11.24
C ALA A 138 8.02 -3.25 9.82
N TYR A 139 8.56 -2.12 9.34
CA TYR A 139 8.35 -1.68 7.95
C TYR A 139 9.05 -2.62 6.95
N ALA A 140 10.25 -3.10 7.28
CA ALA A 140 10.95 -4.08 6.43
C ALA A 140 10.14 -5.38 6.31
N LEU A 141 9.51 -5.83 7.40
CA LEU A 141 8.62 -6.99 7.41
C LEU A 141 7.36 -6.75 6.60
N ALA A 142 6.67 -5.64 6.82
CA ALA A 142 5.50 -5.27 6.05
C ALA A 142 5.81 -5.19 4.55
N GLY A 143 6.91 -4.53 4.17
CA GLY A 143 7.38 -4.43 2.80
C GLY A 143 7.69 -5.78 2.17
N ALA A 144 8.45 -6.64 2.87
CA ALA A 144 8.80 -7.97 2.39
C ALA A 144 7.56 -8.86 2.19
N LEU A 145 6.62 -8.86 3.15
CA LEU A 145 5.37 -9.61 3.04
C LEU A 145 4.54 -9.16 1.84
N ILE A 146 4.44 -7.85 1.61
CA ILE A 146 3.75 -7.30 0.44
C ILE A 146 4.48 -7.67 -0.86
N LEU A 147 5.81 -7.62 -0.91
CA LEU A 147 6.58 -8.03 -2.11
C LEU A 147 6.44 -9.52 -2.42
N LEU A 148 6.35 -10.38 -1.40
CA LEU A 148 6.18 -11.83 -1.58
C LEU A 148 4.75 -12.22 -2.00
N ARG A 149 3.75 -11.38 -1.68
CA ARG A 149 2.32 -11.70 -1.88
C ARG A 149 1.65 -10.85 -2.95
N GLY A 150 2.24 -9.69 -3.27
CA GLY A 150 1.82 -8.76 -4.30
C GLY A 150 2.31 -9.21 -5.68
N ARG A 151 1.43 -9.10 -6.68
CA ARG A 151 1.72 -9.44 -8.08
C ARG A 151 1.51 -8.26 -9.02
N SER A 152 0.74 -7.27 -8.60
CA SER A 152 0.56 -6.03 -9.33
C SER A 152 1.74 -5.09 -9.12
N TRP A 153 1.99 -4.25 -10.12
CA TRP A 153 2.97 -3.16 -10.02
C TRP A 153 2.69 -2.24 -8.84
N ALA A 154 1.41 -2.00 -8.50
CA ALA A 154 1.01 -1.12 -7.42
C ALA A 154 1.30 -1.73 -6.04
N ALA A 155 1.08 -3.04 -5.87
CA ALA A 155 1.48 -3.75 -4.67
C ALA A 155 3.01 -3.76 -4.51
N MET A 156 3.75 -4.00 -5.59
CA MET A 156 5.22 -3.98 -5.55
C MET A 156 5.78 -2.60 -5.24
N LEU A 157 5.16 -1.54 -5.78
CA LEU A 157 5.50 -0.16 -5.46
C LEU A 157 5.33 0.15 -3.97
N LEU A 158 4.22 -0.30 -3.36
CA LEU A 158 3.99 -0.15 -1.92
C LEU A 158 5.01 -0.94 -1.09
N GLY A 159 5.17 -2.23 -1.39
CA GLY A 159 6.11 -3.09 -0.66
C GLY A 159 7.56 -2.61 -0.76
N GLY A 160 7.97 -2.14 -1.94
CA GLY A 160 9.30 -1.56 -2.16
C GLY A 160 9.51 -0.26 -1.39
N ASN A 161 8.53 0.66 -1.39
CA ASN A 161 8.65 1.90 -0.62
C ASN A 161 8.70 1.65 0.89
N LEU A 162 7.99 0.64 1.42
CA LEU A 162 8.11 0.24 2.83
C LEU A 162 9.48 -0.32 3.17
N ALA A 163 10.07 -1.12 2.28
CA ALA A 163 11.43 -1.63 2.47
C ALA A 163 12.46 -0.49 2.47
N ILE A 164 12.31 0.50 1.59
CA ILE A 164 13.19 1.68 1.58
C ILE A 164 12.95 2.57 2.80
N LEU A 165 11.69 2.76 3.22
CA LEU A 165 11.37 3.49 4.46
C LEU A 165 12.05 2.86 5.67
N ALA A 166 12.02 1.54 5.81
CA ALA A 166 12.72 0.85 6.89
C ALA A 166 14.21 1.20 6.94
N ILE A 167 14.86 1.30 5.77
CA ILE A 167 16.27 1.67 5.65
C ILE A 167 16.47 3.15 5.99
N MET A 168 15.69 4.07 5.39
CA MET A 168 15.87 5.52 5.56
C MET A 168 15.55 5.97 6.99
N SER A 169 14.48 5.46 7.58
CA SER A 169 14.12 5.72 8.98
C SER A 169 15.12 5.08 9.94
N GLY A 170 15.52 3.82 9.69
CA GLY A 170 16.57 3.16 10.48
C GLY A 170 17.91 3.91 10.42
N LEU A 171 18.29 4.42 9.24
CA LEU A 171 19.47 5.27 9.04
C LEU A 171 19.41 6.54 9.87
N TYR A 172 18.26 7.22 9.84
CA TYR A 172 18.05 8.43 10.61
C TYR A 172 18.19 8.15 12.11
N HIS A 173 17.45 7.19 12.68
CA HIS A 173 17.52 6.92 14.12
C HIS A 173 18.87 6.34 14.56
N ALA A 174 19.60 5.66 13.68
CA ALA A 174 20.94 5.17 13.99
C ALA A 174 21.97 6.31 14.12
N THR A 175 21.76 7.46 13.46
CA THR A 175 22.78 8.50 13.30
C THR A 175 22.37 9.91 13.74
N LEU A 176 21.06 10.18 13.75
CA LEU A 176 20.43 11.48 13.93
C LEU A 176 20.92 12.57 12.95
N ALA A 177 21.36 12.17 11.76
CA ALA A 177 21.82 13.11 10.74
C ALA A 177 20.64 13.84 10.08
N TYR A 178 20.75 15.15 9.97
CA TYR A 178 19.71 16.02 9.39
C TYR A 178 19.30 15.62 7.97
N ASP A 179 20.25 15.29 7.09
CA ASP A 179 19.94 14.88 5.71
C ASP A 179 19.20 13.54 5.66
N LEU A 180 19.51 12.62 6.60
CA LEU A 180 18.82 11.35 6.73
C LEU A 180 17.41 11.52 7.31
N GLN A 181 17.20 12.48 8.22
CA GLN A 181 15.87 12.85 8.69
C GLN A 181 14.96 13.30 7.53
N ILE A 182 15.52 14.05 6.58
CA ILE A 182 14.76 14.48 5.40
C ILE A 182 14.36 13.28 4.54
N LEU A 183 15.28 12.34 4.32
CA LEU A 183 14.99 11.13 3.55
C LEU A 183 13.95 10.25 4.26
N ASP A 184 14.05 10.08 5.57
CA ASP A 184 13.05 9.39 6.38
C ASP A 184 11.64 9.97 6.16
N ILE A 185 11.48 11.29 6.39
CA ILE A 185 10.20 11.98 6.19
C ILE A 185 9.68 11.84 4.75
N ILE A 186 10.56 11.97 3.74
CA ILE A 186 10.18 11.79 2.33
C ILE A 186 9.62 10.38 2.10
N TRP A 187 10.23 9.36 2.71
CA TRP A 187 9.80 7.99 2.53
C TRP A 187 8.57 7.60 3.35
N VAL A 188 8.29 8.29 4.46
CA VAL A 188 6.98 8.21 5.13
C VAL A 188 5.88 8.65 4.16
N TYR A 189 6.09 9.78 3.47
CA TYR A 189 5.15 10.25 2.46
C TYR A 189 5.07 9.28 1.27
N ALA A 190 6.20 8.72 0.86
CA ALA A 190 6.23 7.76 -0.24
C ALA A 190 5.41 6.50 0.07
N ALA A 191 5.55 5.95 1.27
CA ALA A 191 4.78 4.80 1.71
C ALA A 191 3.26 5.10 1.73
N LEU A 192 2.86 6.23 2.31
CA LEU A 192 1.45 6.64 2.36
C LEU A 192 0.85 6.87 0.95
N LEU A 193 1.56 7.61 0.09
CA LEU A 193 1.12 7.84 -1.29
C LEU A 193 1.06 6.55 -2.09
N SER A 194 2.02 5.64 -1.93
CA SER A 194 2.00 4.34 -2.61
C SER A 194 0.83 3.46 -2.18
N LEU A 195 0.41 3.52 -0.91
CA LEU A 195 -0.81 2.86 -0.46
C LEU A 195 -2.06 3.49 -1.08
N SER A 196 -2.11 4.82 -1.19
CA SER A 196 -3.19 5.51 -1.90
C SER A 196 -3.25 5.16 -3.38
N VAL A 197 -2.09 4.99 -4.04
CA VAL A 197 -2.00 4.48 -5.42
C VAL A 197 -2.52 3.04 -5.49
N TYR A 198 -2.18 2.19 -4.52
CA TYR A 198 -2.70 0.81 -4.45
C TYR A 198 -4.22 0.78 -4.26
N ALA A 199 -4.77 1.63 -3.39
CA ALA A 199 -6.20 1.77 -3.21
C ALA A 199 -6.90 2.19 -4.51
N ALA A 200 -6.38 3.20 -5.21
CA ALA A 200 -6.89 3.62 -6.52
C ALA A 200 -6.79 2.51 -7.59
N PHE A 201 -5.71 1.73 -7.58
CA PHE A 201 -5.53 0.57 -8.44
C PHE A 201 -6.61 -0.50 -8.24
N VAL A 202 -6.96 -0.80 -6.98
CA VAL A 202 -8.02 -1.75 -6.61
C VAL A 202 -9.40 -1.18 -6.96
N GLN A 203 -9.60 0.10 -6.68
CA GLN A 203 -10.84 0.81 -6.95
C GLN A 203 -11.19 0.83 -8.43
N THR A 204 -10.24 1.18 -9.30
CA THR A 204 -10.43 1.23 -10.76
C THR A 204 -10.74 -0.12 -11.41
N ARG A 205 -10.46 -1.23 -10.71
CA ARG A 205 -10.77 -2.60 -11.14
C ARG A 205 -12.02 -3.18 -10.48
N THR A 206 -12.64 -2.43 -9.59
CA THR A 206 -13.93 -2.80 -9.00
C THR A 206 -15.05 -2.49 -10.00
N PRO A 207 -15.90 -3.46 -10.41
CA PRO A 207 -16.92 -3.23 -11.44
C PRO A 207 -17.92 -2.12 -11.11
N SER A 208 -18.29 -1.99 -9.84
CA SER A 208 -19.24 -1.00 -9.31
C SER A 208 -18.64 0.40 -9.17
N PHE A 209 -17.33 0.59 -9.36
CA PHE A 209 -16.66 1.87 -9.19
C PHE A 209 -17.26 2.98 -10.07
N ILE A 210 -17.49 2.67 -11.35
CA ILE A 210 -18.06 3.62 -12.33
C ILE A 210 -19.54 3.90 -12.03
N TRP A 211 -20.18 2.99 -11.29
CA TRP A 211 -21.60 3.05 -10.92
C TRP A 211 -21.81 3.59 -9.50
N LEU A 212 -20.75 4.09 -8.84
CA LEU A 212 -20.91 4.81 -7.58
C LEU A 212 -21.84 6.00 -7.81
N PRO A 213 -22.86 6.20 -6.95
CA PRO A 213 -23.75 7.33 -7.08
C PRO A 213 -22.97 8.66 -7.04
N TRP A 214 -23.40 9.64 -7.82
CA TRP A 214 -22.73 10.95 -7.89
C TRP A 214 -22.58 11.63 -6.51
N TRP A 215 -23.50 11.39 -5.57
CA TRP A 215 -23.43 11.93 -4.23
C TRP A 215 -22.27 11.36 -3.40
N THR A 216 -21.79 10.16 -3.73
CA THR A 216 -20.59 9.59 -3.10
C THR A 216 -19.39 10.45 -3.45
N TRP A 217 -19.21 10.77 -4.74
CA TRP A 217 -18.17 11.67 -5.22
C TRP A 217 -18.28 13.09 -4.65
N LEU A 218 -19.51 13.61 -4.53
CA LEU A 218 -19.74 14.90 -3.86
C LEU A 218 -19.30 14.85 -2.40
N ALA A 219 -19.66 13.81 -1.64
CA ALA A 219 -19.25 13.67 -0.25
C ALA A 219 -17.72 13.64 -0.10
N PHE A 220 -17.01 12.93 -0.98
CA PHE A 220 -15.54 12.95 -1.00
C PHE A 220 -14.98 14.34 -1.29
N GLY A 221 -15.53 15.03 -2.29
CA GLY A 221 -15.15 16.40 -2.62
C GLY A 221 -15.35 17.35 -1.42
N LEU A 222 -16.48 17.23 -0.72
CA LEU A 222 -16.79 18.05 0.46
C LEU A 222 -15.84 17.77 1.64
N VAL A 223 -15.56 16.50 1.95
CA VAL A 223 -14.60 16.18 3.01
C VAL A 223 -13.22 16.71 2.64
N TRP A 224 -12.81 16.60 1.39
CA TRP A 224 -11.52 17.10 0.94
C TRP A 224 -11.40 18.62 1.02
N ILE A 225 -12.46 19.34 0.62
CA ILE A 225 -12.54 20.81 0.78
C ILE A 225 -12.48 21.17 2.27
N ALA A 226 -13.21 20.46 3.13
CA ALA A 226 -13.18 20.68 4.57
C ALA A 226 -11.78 20.45 5.16
N THR A 227 -11.07 19.40 4.71
CA THR A 227 -9.66 19.15 5.10
C THR A 227 -8.77 20.30 4.64
N ALA A 228 -8.90 20.78 3.39
CA ALA A 228 -8.10 21.89 2.90
C ALA A 228 -8.36 23.20 3.68
N ILE A 229 -9.62 23.47 4.05
CA ILE A 229 -9.99 24.60 4.89
C ILE A 229 -9.40 24.43 6.30
N ALA A 230 -9.51 23.25 6.90
CA ALA A 230 -8.96 22.98 8.23
C ALA A 230 -7.44 23.20 8.26
N VAL A 231 -6.72 22.73 7.24
CA VAL A 231 -5.28 22.97 7.08
C VAL A 231 -4.98 24.46 6.92
N MET A 232 -5.75 25.18 6.11
CA MET A 232 -5.58 26.63 5.95
C MET A 232 -5.79 27.38 7.28
N LEU A 233 -6.83 27.00 8.04
CA LEU A 233 -7.17 27.59 9.34
C LEU A 233 -6.16 27.24 10.44
N ALA A 234 -5.48 26.10 10.33
CA ALA A 234 -4.42 25.69 11.25
C ALA A 234 -3.11 26.49 11.09
N GLY A 235 -3.10 27.55 10.27
CA GLY A 235 -1.99 28.49 10.17
C GLY A 235 -0.93 28.15 9.11
N TYR A 236 -1.15 27.13 8.28
CA TYR A 236 -0.21 26.72 7.23
C TYR A 236 -0.21 27.63 5.98
N GLY A 237 -1.07 28.65 5.93
CA GLY A 237 -1.08 29.70 4.90
C GLY A 237 -1.47 29.22 3.49
N PHE A 238 -1.42 30.09 2.49
CA PHE A 238 -1.88 29.80 1.12
C PHE A 238 -1.09 28.68 0.41
N LEU A 239 0.21 28.53 0.72
CA LEU A 239 1.05 27.45 0.17
C LEU A 239 0.55 26.05 0.56
N SER A 240 -0.20 25.93 1.67
CA SER A 240 -0.88 24.69 2.06
C SER A 240 -2.05 24.34 1.13
N VAL A 241 -2.75 25.33 0.58
CA VAL A 241 -3.80 25.10 -0.41
C VAL A 241 -3.19 24.59 -1.71
N THR A 242 -2.04 25.14 -2.12
CA THR A 242 -1.30 24.67 -3.30
C THR A 242 -0.85 23.22 -3.16
N GLY A 243 -0.24 22.83 -2.05
CA GLY A 243 0.15 21.43 -1.88
C GLY A 243 -1.05 20.48 -1.78
N MET A 244 -2.19 20.91 -1.23
CA MET A 244 -3.44 20.11 -1.25
C MET A 244 -3.94 19.91 -2.68
N ALA A 245 -3.92 20.97 -3.50
CA ALA A 245 -4.27 20.88 -4.91
C ALA A 245 -3.32 19.96 -5.68
N LEU A 246 -2.01 20.04 -5.42
CA LEU A 246 -1.01 19.16 -6.02
C LEU A 246 -1.21 17.69 -5.62
N LEU A 247 -1.52 17.42 -4.35
CA LEU A 247 -1.82 16.08 -3.86
C LEU A 247 -3.09 15.52 -4.52
N THR A 248 -4.11 16.36 -4.71
CA THR A 248 -5.33 16.00 -5.42
C THR A 248 -5.05 15.66 -6.88
N ALA A 249 -4.29 16.53 -7.55
CA ALA A 249 -3.89 16.33 -8.94
C ALA A 249 -3.07 15.05 -9.10
N PHE A 250 -2.10 14.80 -8.21
CA PHE A 250 -1.34 13.56 -8.17
C PHE A 250 -2.25 12.35 -8.05
N MET A 251 -3.20 12.35 -7.12
CA MET A 251 -4.12 11.24 -6.91
C MET A 251 -5.06 11.02 -8.11
N ALA A 252 -5.54 12.10 -8.74
CA ALA A 252 -6.34 12.03 -9.95
C ALA A 252 -5.55 11.42 -11.12
N VAL A 253 -4.30 11.86 -11.31
CA VAL A 253 -3.40 11.31 -12.34
C VAL A 253 -3.08 9.85 -12.05
N ALA A 254 -2.75 9.48 -10.82
CA ALA A 254 -2.49 8.09 -10.44
C ALA A 254 -3.71 7.19 -10.69
N THR A 255 -4.91 7.67 -10.36
CA THR A 255 -6.17 6.96 -10.63
C THR A 255 -6.41 6.80 -12.13
N LEU A 256 -6.18 7.86 -12.91
CA LEU A 256 -6.30 7.82 -14.37
C LEU A 256 -5.29 6.83 -14.98
N LEU A 257 -4.03 6.86 -14.55
CA LEU A 257 -3.00 5.92 -15.00
C LEU A 257 -3.35 4.48 -14.61
N ALA A 258 -3.87 4.25 -13.40
CA ALA A 258 -4.34 2.94 -12.96
C ALA A 258 -5.52 2.44 -13.78
N PHE A 259 -6.42 3.34 -14.20
CA PHE A 259 -7.55 3.04 -15.06
C PHE A 259 -7.11 2.72 -16.49
N VAL A 260 -6.23 3.54 -17.09
CA VAL A 260 -5.72 3.33 -18.46
C VAL A 260 -4.88 2.06 -18.55
N SER A 261 -4.10 1.74 -17.51
CA SER A 261 -3.28 0.52 -17.46
C SER A 261 -4.08 -0.74 -17.10
N ARG A 262 -5.39 -0.64 -16.82
CA ARG A 262 -6.18 -1.79 -16.36
C ARG A 262 -6.22 -2.96 -17.35
N ASP A 263 -6.22 -2.63 -18.64
CA ASP A 263 -6.38 -3.58 -19.74
C ASP A 263 -5.03 -4.04 -20.32
N PHE A 264 -3.90 -3.49 -19.83
CA PHE A 264 -2.56 -3.73 -20.37
C PHE A 264 -1.50 -3.89 -19.27
N ASP A 265 -1.16 -5.13 -18.92
CA ASP A 265 -0.22 -5.44 -17.83
C ASP A 265 1.14 -4.76 -17.98
N TRP A 266 1.72 -4.77 -19.19
CA TRP A 266 3.03 -4.15 -19.46
C TRP A 266 3.00 -2.63 -19.22
N LEU A 267 1.89 -1.96 -19.54
CA LEU A 267 1.74 -0.53 -19.32
C LEU A 267 1.66 -0.24 -17.82
N GLY A 268 1.04 -1.13 -17.05
CA GLY A 268 1.04 -1.06 -15.59
C GLY A 268 2.46 -1.02 -15.01
N TRP A 269 3.38 -1.84 -15.50
CA TRP A 269 4.77 -1.83 -15.05
C TRP A 269 5.52 -0.54 -15.43
N VAL A 270 5.26 0.01 -16.61
CA VAL A 270 5.80 1.33 -17.00
C VAL A 270 5.28 2.42 -16.06
N VAL A 271 3.98 2.43 -15.77
CA VAL A 271 3.35 3.34 -14.81
C VAL A 271 3.95 3.17 -13.42
N GLY A 272 4.13 1.93 -12.95
CA GLY A 272 4.75 1.62 -11.67
C GLY A 272 6.17 2.17 -11.56
N GLY A 273 6.98 2.01 -12.62
CA GLY A 273 8.33 2.57 -12.68
C GLY A 273 8.35 4.11 -12.64
N LEU A 274 7.44 4.77 -13.37
CA LEU A 274 7.31 6.23 -13.32
C LEU A 274 6.90 6.72 -11.93
N LEU A 275 5.93 6.05 -11.30
CA LEU A 275 5.47 6.39 -9.95
C LEU A 275 6.51 6.11 -8.87
N ALA A 276 7.37 5.10 -9.05
CA ALA A 276 8.50 4.83 -8.16
C ALA A 276 9.49 6.01 -8.07
N VAL A 277 9.59 6.83 -9.12
CA VAL A 277 10.41 8.05 -9.12
C VAL A 277 9.60 9.28 -8.72
N ALA A 278 8.37 9.41 -9.21
CA ALA A 278 7.52 10.57 -8.97
C ALA A 278 7.11 10.72 -7.50
N ILE A 279 6.85 9.60 -6.81
CA ILE A 279 6.39 9.61 -5.41
C ILE A 279 7.46 10.18 -4.46
N PRO A 280 8.72 9.67 -4.44
CA PRO A 280 9.76 10.26 -3.60
C PRO A 280 10.07 11.71 -3.98
N PHE A 281 10.05 12.04 -5.27
CA PHE A 281 10.19 13.43 -5.72
C PHE A 281 9.09 14.33 -5.14
N PHE A 282 7.84 13.86 -5.13
CA PHE A 282 6.73 14.59 -4.53
C PHE A 282 6.91 14.75 -3.01
N GLY A 283 7.36 13.70 -2.31
CA GLY A 283 7.71 13.79 -0.89
C GLY A 283 8.80 14.83 -0.61
N TYR A 284 9.82 14.91 -1.47
CA TYR A 284 10.85 15.95 -1.40
C TYR A 284 10.26 17.35 -1.58
N MET A 285 9.39 17.54 -2.56
CA MET A 285 8.72 18.82 -2.84
C MET A 285 7.85 19.28 -1.65
N ILE A 286 7.18 18.35 -0.97
CA ILE A 286 6.41 18.64 0.26
C ILE A 286 7.33 19.12 1.39
N ARG A 287 8.45 18.41 1.62
CA ARG A 287 9.33 18.71 2.76
C ARG A 287 10.17 19.96 2.58
N LYS A 288 10.76 20.16 1.40
CA LYS A 288 11.79 21.21 1.18
C LYS A 288 11.18 22.52 0.64
N PRO A 289 10.60 22.56 -0.57
CA PRO A 289 9.92 23.76 -1.10
C PRO A 289 8.70 24.21 -0.29
N LEU A 290 7.77 23.29 -0.01
CA LEU A 290 6.50 23.65 0.63
C LEU A 290 6.62 23.82 2.15
N LYS A 291 7.70 23.29 2.76
CA LYS A 291 7.98 23.34 4.20
C LYS A 291 6.80 22.90 5.06
N TRP A 292 6.04 21.93 4.58
CA TRP A 292 4.91 21.41 5.35
C TRP A 292 5.42 20.70 6.60
N ASP A 293 4.69 20.91 7.69
CA ASP A 293 4.90 20.17 8.92
C ASP A 293 4.49 18.71 8.72
N SER A 294 5.33 17.79 9.17
CA SER A 294 5.13 16.35 8.99
C SER A 294 3.87 15.82 9.65
N ASP A 295 3.43 16.42 10.75
CA ASP A 295 2.21 16.02 11.45
C ASP A 295 0.97 16.40 10.65
N ALA A 296 0.98 17.58 10.03
CA ALA A 296 -0.10 18.01 9.13
C ALA A 296 -0.17 17.11 7.89
N VAL A 297 0.97 16.83 7.25
CA VAL A 297 1.01 15.96 6.05
C VAL A 297 0.52 14.57 6.39
N PHE A 298 0.99 14.01 7.52
CA PHE A 298 0.56 12.72 7.99
C PHE A 298 -0.96 12.68 8.21
N ALA A 299 -1.52 13.67 8.91
CA ALA A 299 -2.97 13.74 9.17
C ALA A 299 -3.78 13.81 7.87
N ILE A 300 -3.36 14.64 6.90
CA ILE A 300 -4.00 14.76 5.59
C ILE A 300 -3.97 13.42 4.84
N LEU A 301 -2.81 12.77 4.78
CA LEU A 301 -2.65 11.50 4.07
C LEU A 301 -3.42 10.37 4.75
N ALA A 302 -3.48 10.36 6.08
CA ALA A 302 -4.28 9.39 6.85
C ALA A 302 -5.78 9.57 6.57
N VAL A 303 -6.29 10.82 6.56
CA VAL A 303 -7.68 11.10 6.18
C VAL A 303 -7.96 10.65 4.75
N LEU A 304 -7.07 10.97 3.81
CA LEU A 304 -7.21 10.55 2.41
C LEU A 304 -7.24 9.03 2.27
N LEU A 305 -6.38 8.32 3.01
CA LEU A 305 -6.36 6.86 3.04
C LEU A 305 -7.68 6.29 3.57
N VAL A 306 -8.17 6.80 4.71
CA VAL A 306 -9.45 6.36 5.30
C VAL A 306 -10.60 6.58 4.31
N LEU A 307 -10.63 7.73 3.64
CA LEU A 307 -11.62 8.05 2.62
C LEU A 307 -11.57 7.08 1.43
N GLN A 308 -10.37 6.78 0.91
CA GLN A 308 -10.19 5.84 -0.19
C GLN A 308 -10.58 4.41 0.19
N MET A 309 -10.21 3.98 1.39
CA MET A 309 -10.62 2.71 1.94
C MET A 309 -12.15 2.63 2.01
N LEU A 310 -12.82 3.64 2.57
CA LEU A 310 -14.29 3.72 2.59
C LEU A 310 -14.91 3.67 1.18
N MET A 311 -14.33 4.33 0.18
CA MET A 311 -14.80 4.23 -1.21
C MET A 311 -14.76 2.81 -1.74
N VAL A 312 -13.61 2.14 -1.57
CA VAL A 312 -13.43 0.76 -2.01
C VAL A 312 -14.48 -0.13 -1.33
N PHE A 313 -14.79 0.08 -0.05
CA PHE A 313 -15.81 -0.72 0.64
C PHE A 313 -17.25 -0.40 0.22
N VAL A 314 -17.60 0.88 0.08
CA VAL A 314 -18.94 1.28 -0.38
C VAL A 314 -19.22 0.72 -1.77
N ALA A 315 -18.21 0.62 -2.64
CA ALA A 315 -18.34 0.00 -3.94
C ALA A 315 -18.59 -1.52 -3.86
N ASN A 316 -18.13 -2.22 -2.80
CA ASN A 316 -18.11 -3.70 -2.73
C ASN A 316 -19.13 -4.30 -1.72
N ARG A 317 -20.32 -3.70 -1.56
CA ARG A 317 -21.38 -4.12 -0.60
C ARG A 317 -21.82 -5.60 -0.68
N PRO A 318 -22.37 -6.18 0.42
CA PRO A 318 -22.71 -5.55 1.70
C PRO A 318 -21.63 -5.71 2.79
N LEU A 319 -21.49 -4.68 3.62
CA LEU A 319 -20.59 -4.65 4.78
C LEU A 319 -20.94 -5.77 5.76
N GLY A 320 -20.21 -6.87 5.74
CA GLY A 320 -20.32 -7.93 6.74
C GLY A 320 -19.63 -7.54 8.06
N GLY A 321 -20.05 -8.14 9.19
CA GLY A 321 -19.44 -7.87 10.50
C GLY A 321 -17.92 -8.06 10.54
N LYS A 322 -17.39 -9.03 9.77
CA LYS A 322 -15.93 -9.24 9.61
C LYS A 322 -15.20 -7.99 9.11
N LEU A 323 -15.78 -7.29 8.14
CA LEU A 323 -15.17 -6.10 7.54
C LEU A 323 -15.14 -4.92 8.52
N VAL A 324 -16.21 -4.75 9.31
CA VAL A 324 -16.23 -3.74 10.38
C VAL A 324 -15.11 -4.00 11.37
N TRP A 325 -14.90 -5.25 11.78
CA TRP A 325 -13.80 -5.64 12.65
C TRP A 325 -12.42 -5.34 12.04
N GLU A 326 -12.20 -5.69 10.77
CA GLU A 326 -10.93 -5.38 10.08
C GLU A 326 -10.66 -3.87 10.03
N LEU A 327 -11.68 -3.06 9.76
CA LEU A 327 -11.58 -1.59 9.78
C LEU A 327 -11.31 -1.03 11.18
N LEU A 328 -11.94 -1.59 12.21
CA LEU A 328 -11.69 -1.19 13.60
C LEU A 328 -10.25 -1.52 14.04
N ILE A 329 -9.69 -2.64 13.59
CA ILE A 329 -8.30 -3.00 13.88
C ILE A 329 -7.35 -2.01 13.19
N ILE A 330 -7.58 -1.71 11.91
CA ILE A 330 -6.75 -0.75 11.15
C ILE A 330 -6.86 0.65 11.76
N GLY A 331 -8.08 1.11 12.02
CA GLY A 331 -8.34 2.41 12.64
C GLY A 331 -7.78 2.50 14.06
N GLY A 332 -7.85 1.42 14.83
CA GLY A 332 -7.27 1.33 16.17
C GLY A 332 -5.74 1.40 16.14
N ALA A 333 -5.09 0.69 15.21
CA ALA A 333 -3.64 0.78 15.02
C ALA A 333 -3.19 2.19 14.60
N LEU A 334 -3.90 2.81 13.64
CA LEU A 334 -3.64 4.19 13.22
C LEU A 334 -3.86 5.20 14.36
N GLY A 335 -4.97 5.07 15.09
CA GLY A 335 -5.32 5.96 16.18
C GLY A 335 -4.35 5.86 17.35
N LEU A 336 -3.97 4.65 17.75
CA LEU A 336 -2.97 4.42 18.79
C LEU A 336 -1.57 4.87 18.35
N GLY A 337 -1.21 4.62 17.09
CA GLY A 337 0.05 5.14 16.53
C GLY A 337 0.08 6.67 16.55
N LEU A 338 -0.98 7.32 16.10
CA LEU A 338 -1.10 8.78 16.12
C LEU A 338 -1.01 9.32 17.54
N LEU A 339 -1.64 8.65 18.52
CA LEU A 339 -1.50 9.00 19.92
C LEU A 339 -0.03 9.02 20.33
N PHE A 340 0.73 7.96 20.05
CA PHE A 340 2.17 7.88 20.37
C PHE A 340 3.01 8.93 19.64
N ARG A 341 2.75 9.19 18.37
CA ARG A 341 3.44 10.23 17.61
C ARG A 341 3.22 11.63 18.22
N LEU A 342 1.99 11.94 18.60
CA LEU A 342 1.65 13.27 19.13
C LEU A 342 2.05 13.44 20.59
N SER A 343 2.08 12.35 21.35
CA SER A 343 2.39 12.34 22.78
C SER A 343 3.87 12.27 23.12
N ASP A 344 4.72 11.91 22.17
CA ASP A 344 6.15 11.73 22.36
C ASP A 344 7.00 12.95 21.96
N GLY A 345 8.23 13.00 22.47
CA GLY A 345 9.20 14.06 22.21
C GLY A 345 8.98 15.31 23.07
N TYR A 346 9.34 16.46 22.53
CA TYR A 346 9.44 17.70 23.28
C TYR A 346 8.51 18.80 22.72
N ALA A 347 7.83 19.50 23.62
CA ALA A 347 7.04 20.69 23.32
C ALA A 347 7.92 21.95 23.47
N LYS A 348 7.87 22.85 22.49
CA LYS A 348 8.56 24.15 22.53
C LYS A 348 7.52 25.27 22.67
N GLY A 349 7.65 26.13 23.68
CA GLY A 349 6.73 27.25 23.91
C GLY A 349 7.32 28.31 24.82
N GLY A 350 7.15 29.60 24.50
CA GLY A 350 7.53 30.71 25.38
C GLY A 350 9.01 30.80 25.75
N GLY A 351 9.91 30.21 24.95
CA GLY A 351 11.35 30.17 25.24
C GLY A 351 11.79 29.00 26.13
N SER A 352 10.87 28.13 26.55
CA SER A 352 11.19 26.89 27.26
C SER A 352 10.92 25.65 26.40
N VAL A 353 11.59 24.57 26.78
CA VAL A 353 11.39 23.22 26.25
C VAL A 353 10.83 22.37 27.38
N ALA A 354 9.76 21.64 27.12
CA ALA A 354 9.17 20.69 28.05
C ALA A 354 9.00 19.33 27.39
N GLU A 355 9.11 18.26 28.17
CA GLU A 355 8.77 16.92 27.73
C GLU A 355 7.25 16.82 27.48
N LYS A 356 6.85 16.14 26.40
CA LYS A 356 5.45 15.77 26.22
C LYS A 356 5.08 14.63 27.17
N TRP A 357 3.79 14.39 27.37
CA TRP A 357 3.29 13.54 28.46
C TRP A 357 3.72 12.05 28.39
N MET A 358 4.10 11.53 27.22
CA MET A 358 4.67 10.17 27.09
C MET A 358 6.18 10.15 26.87
N CYS A 359 6.83 11.32 26.84
CA CYS A 359 8.27 11.40 26.69
C CYS A 359 8.94 10.91 27.97
N ALA A 360 9.64 9.78 27.86
CA ALA A 360 10.48 9.24 28.91
C ALA A 360 11.81 8.77 28.27
N PRO A 361 12.87 9.61 28.27
CA PRO A 361 14.06 9.37 27.45
C PRO A 361 14.79 8.06 27.75
N ASP A 362 14.80 7.67 29.03
CA ASP A 362 15.47 6.46 29.52
C ASP A 362 14.54 5.25 29.65
N SER A 363 13.29 5.38 29.19
CA SER A 363 12.29 4.32 29.32
C SER A 363 12.63 3.12 28.42
N PRO A 364 12.44 1.88 28.92
CA PRO A 364 12.48 0.68 28.07
C PRO A 364 11.25 0.60 27.13
N PHE A 365 10.28 1.48 27.30
CA PHE A 365 9.14 1.67 26.41
C PHE A 365 9.28 3.02 25.72
N GLN A 366 9.64 3.02 24.44
CA GLN A 366 9.71 4.22 23.60
C GLN A 366 8.44 4.35 22.74
N PRO A 367 7.59 5.38 22.96
CA PRO A 367 6.37 5.54 22.18
C PRO A 367 6.63 5.72 20.68
N HIS A 368 7.71 6.41 20.30
CA HIS A 368 8.07 6.58 18.89
C HIS A 368 8.43 5.24 18.20
N ALA A 369 9.11 4.34 18.90
CA ALA A 369 9.36 2.99 18.40
C ALA A 369 8.04 2.21 18.18
N TRP A 370 7.06 2.36 19.08
CA TRP A 370 5.75 1.76 18.91
C TRP A 370 4.93 2.40 17.78
N TRP A 371 5.12 3.71 17.55
CA TRP A 371 4.58 4.37 16.37
C TRP A 371 5.03 3.69 15.08
N HIS A 372 6.31 3.33 14.94
CA HIS A 372 6.81 2.57 13.77
C HIS A 372 6.09 1.22 13.61
N VAL A 373 5.98 0.47 14.71
CA VAL A 373 5.35 -0.86 14.68
C VAL A 373 3.88 -0.77 14.30
N LEU A 374 3.13 0.15 14.92
CA LEU A 374 1.69 0.30 14.71
C LEU A 374 1.35 0.84 13.33
N SER A 375 2.12 1.80 12.82
CA SER A 375 1.93 2.33 11.48
C SER A 375 2.32 1.30 10.40
N ALA A 376 3.41 0.54 10.59
CA ALA A 376 3.75 -0.58 9.70
C ALA A 376 2.63 -1.63 9.65
N ALA A 377 2.08 -1.99 10.82
CA ALA A 377 0.95 -2.91 10.93
C ALA A 377 -0.29 -2.36 10.23
N ALA A 378 -0.63 -1.08 10.43
CA ALA A 378 -1.76 -0.44 9.77
C ALA A 378 -1.61 -0.43 8.23
N LEU A 379 -0.41 -0.13 7.71
CA LEU A 379 -0.15 -0.14 6.27
C LEU A 379 -0.28 -1.56 5.69
N LEU A 380 0.25 -2.57 6.38
CA LEU A 380 0.13 -3.98 5.97
C LEU A 380 -1.32 -4.47 6.00
N LEU A 381 -2.07 -4.15 7.06
CA LEU A 381 -3.48 -4.53 7.19
C LEU A 381 -4.36 -3.81 6.16
N SER A 382 -4.06 -2.56 5.83
CA SER A 382 -4.71 -1.82 4.74
C SER A 382 -4.45 -2.47 3.37
N TYR A 383 -3.20 -2.86 3.09
CA TYR A 383 -2.88 -3.65 1.90
C TYR A 383 -3.70 -4.94 1.85
N ASP A 384 -3.71 -5.70 2.95
CA ASP A 384 -4.40 -6.98 3.03
C ASP A 384 -5.88 -6.87 2.74
N LEU A 385 -6.51 -5.87 3.34
CA LEU A 385 -7.92 -5.61 3.17
C LEU A 385 -8.25 -5.24 1.71
N LEU A 386 -7.42 -4.40 1.09
CA LEU A 386 -7.53 -4.04 -0.32
C LEU A 386 -7.27 -5.24 -1.25
N ALA A 387 -6.29 -6.09 -0.92
CA ALA A 387 -5.99 -7.32 -1.66
C ALA A 387 -7.14 -8.33 -1.60
N GLN A 388 -7.82 -8.45 -0.46
CA GLN A 388 -9.04 -9.26 -0.33
C GLN A 388 -10.13 -8.78 -1.31
N VAL A 389 -10.37 -7.47 -1.38
CA VAL A 389 -11.35 -6.87 -2.31
C VAL A 389 -10.95 -7.14 -3.76
N ASN A 390 -9.69 -6.91 -4.10
CA ASN A 390 -9.17 -7.12 -5.44
C ASN A 390 -9.33 -8.58 -5.90
N ARG A 391 -9.08 -9.53 -4.99
CA ARG A 391 -9.23 -10.96 -5.24
C ARG A 391 -10.70 -11.38 -5.42
N ARG A 392 -11.63 -10.86 -4.59
CA ARG A 392 -13.07 -11.11 -4.76
C ARG A 392 -13.55 -10.69 -6.15
N ASN A 393 -13.04 -9.56 -6.63
CA ASN A 393 -13.32 -9.05 -7.97
C ASN A 393 -12.55 -9.76 -9.09
N ARG A 394 -11.69 -10.74 -8.77
CA ARG A 394 -10.80 -11.45 -9.70
C ARG A 394 -9.98 -10.50 -10.58
N ALA A 395 -9.61 -9.35 -10.01
CA ALA A 395 -9.07 -8.21 -10.72
C ALA A 395 -7.53 -8.19 -10.78
N SER A 396 -6.85 -8.83 -9.82
CA SER A 396 -5.41 -9.06 -9.87
C SER A 396 -5.05 -10.39 -9.20
N GLY A 397 -3.77 -10.78 -9.31
CA GLY A 397 -3.20 -11.91 -8.60
C GLY A 397 -2.66 -11.58 -7.20
N ASP A 398 -2.94 -10.38 -6.67
CA ASP A 398 -2.48 -9.99 -5.33
C ASP A 398 -3.16 -10.84 -4.26
N LEU A 399 -2.40 -11.22 -3.24
CA LEU A 399 -2.88 -12.04 -2.14
C LEU A 399 -2.71 -11.34 -0.79
N PRO A 400 -3.64 -11.50 0.15
CA PRO A 400 -3.44 -11.09 1.54
C PRO A 400 -2.24 -11.81 2.16
N ALA A 401 -1.52 -11.13 3.04
CA ALA A 401 -0.35 -11.61 3.75
C ALA A 401 -0.66 -12.06 5.19
N VAL A 402 -1.59 -11.40 5.88
CA VAL A 402 -1.96 -11.61 7.28
C VAL A 402 -3.34 -12.25 7.39
N LEU A 403 -4.36 -11.53 6.94
CA LEU A 403 -5.76 -11.90 7.07
C LEU A 403 -6.04 -13.17 6.27
N ALA A 404 -6.81 -14.08 6.87
CA ALA A 404 -7.16 -15.33 6.21
C ALA A 404 -7.94 -15.05 4.92
N ASP A 405 -7.61 -15.81 3.89
CA ASP A 405 -8.40 -15.85 2.66
C ASP A 405 -9.88 -16.08 3.05
N PRO A 406 -10.82 -15.27 2.53
CA PRO A 406 -12.22 -15.62 2.68
C PRO A 406 -12.40 -17.02 2.07
N GLU A 407 -13.01 -17.93 2.83
CA GLU A 407 -13.40 -19.22 2.25
C GLU A 407 -14.18 -18.96 0.97
N PRO A 408 -13.94 -19.72 -0.10
CA PRO A 408 -14.73 -19.58 -1.31
C PRO A 408 -16.19 -19.74 -0.90
N GLU A 409 -16.97 -18.67 -1.11
CA GLU A 409 -18.40 -18.69 -0.89
C GLU A 409 -18.93 -19.90 -1.66
N LYS A 410 -19.50 -20.88 -0.95
CA LYS A 410 -20.06 -22.07 -1.58
C LYS A 410 -21.11 -21.58 -2.58
N ALA A 411 -20.79 -21.72 -3.86
CA ALA A 411 -21.58 -21.23 -4.98
C ALA A 411 -22.97 -21.88 -5.04
#